data_AF-A0A7V3S1N1-F1
#
_entry.id   AF-A0A7V3S1N1-F1
#
_cell.length_a   1.000
_cell.length_b   1.000
_cell.length_c   1.000
_cell.angle_alpha   90.00
_cell.angle_beta   90.00
_cell.angle_gamma   90.00
#
_symmetry.space_group_name_H-M   'P 1'
#
loop_
_entity.id
_entity.type
_entity.pdbx_description
1 polymer ?
#
loop_
_entity_poly.entity_id
_entity_poly.type
_entity_poly.pdbx_seq_one_letter_code
_entity_poly.pdbx_strand_id
1 'polypeptide(L)'
;FDNIAILLQAVNKAMVRAKIHRQGEKIDEQTFEQLLLTSQICSEKELELAKKHARQNNISLRKAITQLNLALDEDLDSAAARFLEIPVVHLQEKILDRDLIKSFPPELARKYLCLPLWKDDSALHLVMTDPLAQEAIAEIEQTIRMKIKPAKGLESEIRTMLDKFLDPELNDLTLEQLVNQMLLAEPRNLHRILALLLERAPLEKVAGAALSPPENGRCRLNLSLDLKLPDKM
;
A
#
# COMPACT_ATOMS: atom_id res chain seq x y z
N PHE A 1 2.70 10.98 -28.31
CA PHE A 1 1.97 10.22 -27.27
C PHE A 1 2.62 10.36 -25.88
N ASP A 2 3.84 10.89 -25.78
CA ASP A 2 4.60 11.02 -24.52
C ASP A 2 4.08 12.09 -23.53
N ASN A 3 3.39 13.13 -24.02
CA ASN A 3 2.91 14.22 -23.16
C ASN A 3 1.74 13.80 -22.22
N ILE A 4 0.94 12.79 -22.59
CA ILE A 4 -0.20 12.33 -21.77
C ILE A 4 0.27 11.44 -20.62
N ALA A 5 1.30 10.62 -20.82
CA ALA A 5 1.89 9.79 -19.78
C ALA A 5 2.59 10.62 -18.69
N ILE A 6 3.29 11.69 -19.09
CA ILE A 6 3.93 12.65 -18.16
C ILE A 6 2.88 13.42 -17.36
N LEU A 7 1.79 13.86 -18.00
CA LEU A 7 0.64 14.49 -17.32
C LEU A 7 -0.06 13.53 -16.36
N LEU A 8 -0.23 12.25 -16.71
CA LEU A 8 -0.80 11.22 -15.83
C LEU A 8 0.11 10.90 -14.64
N GLN A 9 1.43 10.81 -14.83
CA GLN A 9 2.39 10.66 -13.73
C GLN A 9 2.39 11.86 -12.81
N ALA A 10 2.35 13.09 -13.35
CA ALA A 10 2.30 14.32 -12.56
C ALA A 10 0.97 14.44 -11.79
N VAL A 11 -0.15 14.08 -12.41
CA VAL A 11 -1.48 14.05 -11.78
C VAL A 11 -1.58 12.94 -10.73
N ASN A 12 -0.98 11.77 -10.94
CA ASN A 12 -0.89 10.71 -9.92
C ASN A 12 -0.04 11.15 -8.72
N LYS A 13 1.12 11.79 -8.96
CA LYS A 13 1.97 12.38 -7.93
C LYS A 13 1.24 13.48 -7.13
N ALA A 14 0.32 14.21 -7.78
CA ALA A 14 -0.53 15.21 -7.15
C ALA A 14 -1.76 14.62 -6.42
N MET A 15 -2.38 13.55 -6.94
CA MET A 15 -3.54 12.88 -6.33
C MET A 15 -3.18 12.12 -5.06
N VAL A 16 -2.01 11.45 -5.03
CA VAL A 16 -1.49 10.80 -3.81
C VAL A 16 -1.20 11.84 -2.72
N ARG A 17 -0.76 13.05 -3.10
CA ARG A 17 -0.59 14.17 -2.15
C ARG A 17 -1.92 14.71 -1.60
N ALA A 18 -3.04 14.48 -2.28
CA ALA A 18 -4.32 15.15 -2.01
C ALA A 18 -5.32 14.34 -1.16
N LYS A 19 -4.99 13.12 -0.73
CA LYS A 19 -5.88 12.28 0.10
C LYS A 19 -5.12 11.66 1.27
N ILE A 20 -4.97 12.45 2.33
CA ILE A 20 -4.30 12.07 3.58
C ILE A 20 -5.33 12.20 4.70
N HIS A 21 -5.75 11.09 5.28
CA HIS A 21 -6.54 11.03 6.52
C HIS A 21 -5.91 9.98 7.46
N ARG A 22 -5.90 10.30 8.76
CA ARG A 22 -4.94 9.79 9.75
C ARG A 22 -5.61 9.02 10.90
N GLN A 23 -5.08 7.85 11.20
CA GLN A 23 -5.11 7.10 12.48
C GLN A 23 -3.91 6.12 12.39
N GLY A 24 -3.13 5.74 13.41
CA GLY A 24 -2.98 5.99 14.84
C GLY A 24 -1.81 5.09 15.32
N GLU A 25 -1.26 5.35 16.52
CA GLU A 25 -0.22 4.58 17.28
C GLU A 25 1.26 4.71 16.88
N LYS A 26 2.28 4.49 17.74
CA LYS A 26 2.46 4.56 19.20
C LYS A 26 3.88 5.13 19.41
N ILE A 27 4.03 6.15 20.25
CA ILE A 27 5.24 6.98 20.35
C ILE A 27 6.01 6.59 21.61
N ASP A 28 7.35 6.53 21.54
CA ASP A 28 8.19 6.33 22.73
C ASP A 28 8.06 7.51 23.73
N GLU A 29 8.43 7.31 24.98
CA GLU A 29 8.13 8.30 26.04
C GLU A 29 8.85 9.65 25.84
N GLN A 30 10.09 9.67 25.31
CA GLN A 30 10.83 10.92 25.06
C GLN A 30 10.28 11.67 23.85
N THR A 31 9.93 10.94 22.80
CA THR A 31 9.29 11.45 21.58
C THR A 31 7.86 11.93 21.89
N PHE A 32 7.18 11.30 22.86
CA PHE A 32 5.85 11.71 23.32
C PHE A 32 5.91 13.01 24.12
N GLU A 33 6.92 13.21 24.98
CA GLU A 33 7.14 14.49 25.67
C GLU A 33 7.37 15.64 24.69
N GLN A 34 8.25 15.44 23.70
CA GLN A 34 8.53 16.44 22.67
C GLN A 34 7.28 16.75 21.83
N LEU A 35 6.48 15.74 21.50
CA LEU A 35 5.20 15.91 20.81
C LEU A 35 4.26 16.79 21.61
N LEU A 36 4.11 16.55 22.91
CA LEU A 36 3.17 17.28 23.77
C LEU A 36 3.51 18.78 23.81
N LEU A 37 4.81 19.10 23.88
CA LEU A 37 5.31 20.47 23.87
C LEU A 37 5.18 21.12 22.49
N THR A 38 5.63 20.43 21.44
CA THR A 38 5.67 20.97 20.07
C THR A 38 4.27 21.16 19.49
N SER A 39 3.33 20.29 19.88
CA SER A 39 1.92 20.37 19.46
C SER A 39 1.09 21.32 20.33
N GLN A 40 1.72 22.00 21.30
CA GLN A 40 1.07 22.90 22.26
C GLN A 40 -0.07 22.25 23.06
N ILE A 41 0.01 20.93 23.28
CA ILE A 41 -0.97 20.20 24.09
C ILE A 41 -0.79 20.52 25.57
N CYS A 42 0.45 20.73 26.01
CA CYS A 42 0.73 21.20 27.35
C CYS A 42 1.97 22.09 27.38
N SER A 43 2.02 23.00 28.34
CA SER A 43 3.23 23.75 28.69
C SER A 43 4.25 22.89 29.44
N GLU A 44 5.51 23.33 29.52
CA GLU A 44 6.54 22.66 30.34
C GLU A 44 6.11 22.44 31.79
N LYS A 45 5.38 23.39 32.36
CA LYS A 45 4.88 23.30 33.74
C LYS A 45 3.82 22.21 33.90
N GLU A 46 2.93 22.07 32.92
CA GLU A 46 1.89 21.05 32.89
C GLU A 46 2.46 19.66 32.59
N LEU A 47 3.48 19.58 31.73
CA LEU A 47 4.21 18.33 31.45
C LEU A 47 4.90 17.81 32.71
N GLU A 48 5.58 18.66 33.47
CA GLU A 48 6.22 18.27 34.74
C GLU A 48 5.18 17.83 35.79
N LEU A 49 4.03 18.50 35.82
CA LEU A 49 2.91 18.11 36.68
C LEU A 49 2.36 16.72 36.29
N ALA A 50 2.18 16.47 34.99
CA ALA A 50 1.74 15.17 34.46
C ALA A 50 2.75 14.05 34.74
N LYS A 51 4.05 14.31 34.58
CA LYS A 51 5.12 13.37 34.94
C LYS A 51 5.12 13.01 36.42
N LYS A 52 4.96 14.02 37.29
CA LYS A 52 4.89 13.81 38.74
C LYS A 52 3.68 12.95 39.09
N HIS A 53 2.52 13.24 38.50
CA HIS A 53 1.30 12.46 38.68
C HIS A 53 1.44 11.02 38.18
N ALA A 54 2.06 10.82 37.01
CA ALA A 54 2.34 9.51 36.43
C ALA A 54 3.19 8.64 37.37
N ARG A 55 4.28 9.21 37.92
CA ARG A 55 5.17 8.52 38.87
C ARG A 55 4.48 8.23 40.20
N GLN A 56 3.74 9.18 40.74
CA GLN A 56 3.05 9.01 42.03
C GLN A 56 1.94 7.95 41.99
N ASN A 57 1.28 7.81 40.84
CA ASN A 57 0.17 6.87 40.66
C ASN A 57 0.57 5.59 39.92
N ASN A 58 1.84 5.43 39.55
CA ASN A 58 2.37 4.30 38.77
C ASN A 58 1.55 4.04 37.48
N ILE A 59 1.29 5.10 36.71
CA ILE A 59 0.57 5.06 35.43
C ILE A 59 1.44 5.64 34.30
N SER A 60 1.09 5.36 33.04
CA SER A 60 1.78 5.94 31.89
C SER A 60 1.56 7.46 31.80
N LEU A 61 2.54 8.19 31.23
CA LEU A 61 2.43 9.62 31.01
C LEU A 61 1.18 9.99 30.21
N ARG A 62 0.85 9.21 29.16
CA ARG A 62 -0.39 9.37 28.39
C ARG A 62 -1.65 9.32 29.26
N LYS A 63 -1.73 8.35 30.18
CA LYS A 63 -2.86 8.19 31.11
C LYS A 63 -2.91 9.32 32.15
N ALA A 64 -1.75 9.85 32.55
CA ALA A 64 -1.70 11.01 33.43
C ALA A 64 -2.21 12.28 32.73
N ILE A 65 -1.86 12.49 31.46
CA ILE A 65 -2.35 13.62 30.64
C ILE A 65 -3.88 13.60 30.53
N THR A 66 -4.48 12.43 30.25
CA THR A 66 -5.94 12.30 30.15
C THR A 66 -6.62 12.44 31.51
N GLN A 67 -6.07 11.88 32.59
CA GLN A 67 -6.63 12.03 33.95
C GLN A 67 -6.58 13.46 34.49
N LEU A 68 -5.57 14.25 34.09
CA LEU A 68 -5.44 15.65 34.46
C LEU A 68 -6.27 16.59 33.55
N ASN A 69 -7.04 16.04 32.60
CA ASN A 69 -7.79 16.78 31.59
C ASN A 69 -6.93 17.77 30.77
N LEU A 70 -5.64 17.45 30.58
CA LEU A 70 -4.74 18.26 29.76
C LEU A 70 -4.97 18.02 28.26
N ALA A 71 -5.39 16.81 27.89
CA ALA A 71 -5.78 16.45 26.53
C ALA A 71 -6.71 15.24 26.51
N LEU A 72 -7.54 15.11 25.48
CA LEU A 72 -8.27 13.87 25.21
C LEU A 72 -7.38 12.88 24.44
N ASP A 73 -7.72 11.59 24.50
CA ASP A 73 -6.98 10.57 23.73
C ASP A 73 -6.98 10.87 22.23
N GLU A 74 -8.08 11.43 21.70
CA GLU A 74 -8.22 11.82 20.30
C GLU A 74 -7.23 12.93 19.89
N ASP A 75 -6.98 13.90 20.78
CA ASP A 75 -6.04 15.00 20.54
C ASP A 75 -4.59 14.49 20.53
N LEU A 76 -4.28 13.54 21.41
CA LEU A 76 -2.97 12.91 21.51
C LEU A 76 -2.65 12.08 20.26
N ASP A 77 -3.63 11.34 19.74
CA ASP A 77 -3.46 10.58 18.50
C ASP A 77 -3.35 11.49 17.27
N SER A 78 -4.09 12.59 17.25
CA SER A 78 -3.99 13.60 16.18
C SER A 78 -2.61 14.28 16.16
N ALA A 79 -2.07 14.63 17.34
CA ALA A 79 -0.73 15.20 17.47
C ALA A 79 0.38 14.20 17.14
N ALA A 80 0.21 12.93 17.50
CA ALA A 80 1.13 11.84 17.15
C ALA A 80 1.32 11.71 15.63
N ALA A 81 0.20 11.67 14.91
CA ALA A 81 0.22 11.57 13.46
C ALA A 81 0.74 12.84 12.77
N ARG A 82 0.62 14.01 13.42
CA ARG A 82 1.26 15.25 12.95
C ARG A 82 2.76 15.25 13.18
N PHE A 83 3.20 14.82 14.36
CA PHE A 83 4.57 14.88 14.82
C PHE A 83 5.52 13.97 14.04
N LEU A 84 5.05 12.80 13.59
CA LEU A 84 5.87 11.82 12.88
C LEU A 84 5.89 11.98 11.35
N GLU A 85 5.10 12.89 10.77
CA GLU A 85 4.99 13.14 9.32
C GLU A 85 4.72 11.92 8.40
N ILE A 86 4.33 10.75 8.94
CA ILE A 86 4.14 9.53 8.13
C ILE A 86 2.81 9.61 7.33
N PRO A 87 2.87 9.53 5.98
CA PRO A 87 1.67 9.57 5.13
C PRO A 87 0.94 8.22 5.13
N VAL A 88 -0.39 8.25 5.00
CA VAL A 88 -1.23 7.06 4.78
C VAL A 88 -1.65 7.03 3.31
N VAL A 89 -1.59 5.87 2.67
CA VAL A 89 -1.88 5.68 1.25
C VAL A 89 -2.88 4.53 1.08
N HIS A 90 -3.92 4.78 0.29
CA HIS A 90 -4.79 3.73 -0.23
C HIS A 90 -4.31 3.29 -1.61
N LEU A 91 -4.04 1.99 -1.76
CA LEU A 91 -3.48 1.48 -3.01
C LEU A 91 -4.58 1.26 -4.04
N GLN A 92 -4.41 1.90 -5.19
CA GLN A 92 -5.20 1.66 -6.39
C GLN A 92 -4.26 1.32 -7.53
N GLU A 93 -4.67 0.42 -8.41
CA GLU A 93 -3.76 -0.05 -9.45
C GLU A 93 -3.27 1.05 -10.40
N LYS A 94 -4.12 2.04 -10.69
CA LYS A 94 -3.84 3.15 -11.61
C LYS A 94 -2.76 4.11 -11.11
N ILE A 95 -2.41 4.08 -9.82
CA ILE A 95 -1.43 5.00 -9.22
C ILE A 95 -0.04 4.38 -9.07
N LEU A 96 0.11 3.09 -9.38
CA LEU A 96 1.35 2.35 -9.14
C LEU A 96 2.22 2.27 -10.39
N ASP A 97 3.52 2.52 -10.22
CA ASP A 97 4.53 2.30 -11.25
C ASP A 97 4.87 0.81 -11.34
N ARG A 98 4.33 0.14 -12.37
CA ARG A 98 4.48 -1.30 -12.56
C ARG A 98 5.94 -1.73 -12.75
N ASP A 99 6.75 -0.92 -13.43
CA ASP A 99 8.15 -1.25 -13.71
C ASP A 99 8.99 -1.13 -12.44
N LEU A 100 8.69 -0.10 -11.62
CA LEU A 100 9.31 0.05 -10.31
C LEU A 100 8.96 -1.14 -9.39
N ILE A 101 7.69 -1.56 -9.34
CA ILE A 101 7.28 -2.72 -8.55
C ILE A 101 7.98 -3.99 -9.00
N LYS A 102 8.05 -4.26 -10.31
CA LYS A 102 8.75 -5.44 -10.85
C LYS A 102 10.26 -5.43 -10.55
N SER A 103 10.87 -4.24 -10.48
CA SER A 103 12.29 -4.11 -10.14
C SER A 103 12.58 -4.27 -8.64
N PHE A 104 11.56 -4.21 -7.79
CA PHE A 104 11.72 -4.29 -6.35
C PHE A 104 11.84 -5.74 -5.88
N PRO A 105 12.76 -6.08 -4.97
CA PRO A 105 12.98 -7.46 -4.53
C PRO A 105 11.70 -8.09 -3.95
N PRO A 106 11.15 -9.16 -4.56
CA PRO A 106 9.91 -9.79 -4.10
C PRO A 106 10.00 -10.33 -2.67
N GLU A 107 11.19 -10.79 -2.28
CA GLU A 107 11.47 -11.31 -0.94
C GLU A 107 11.27 -10.25 0.13
N LEU A 108 11.81 -9.03 -0.07
CA LEU A 108 11.61 -7.90 0.84
C LEU A 108 10.15 -7.45 0.86
N ALA A 109 9.51 -7.42 -0.32
CA ALA A 109 8.12 -7.02 -0.48
C ALA A 109 7.18 -7.92 0.35
N ARG A 110 7.42 -9.24 0.31
CA ARG A 110 6.65 -10.24 1.06
C ARG A 110 7.04 -10.26 2.55
N LYS A 111 8.34 -10.20 2.87
CA LYS A 111 8.84 -10.24 4.26
C LYS A 111 8.30 -9.06 5.08
N TYR A 112 8.30 -7.86 4.50
CA TYR A 112 7.91 -6.63 5.19
C TYR A 112 6.54 -6.10 4.79
N LEU A 113 5.79 -6.85 3.98
CA LEU A 113 4.50 -6.43 3.43
C LEU A 113 4.55 -4.98 2.95
N CYS A 114 5.40 -4.75 1.95
CA CYS A 114 5.67 -3.43 1.42
C CYS A 114 5.73 -3.41 -0.10
N LEU A 115 5.50 -2.23 -0.68
CA LEU A 115 5.55 -2.00 -2.12
C LEU A 115 6.13 -0.60 -2.42
N PRO A 116 6.96 -0.46 -3.48
CA PRO A 116 7.39 0.86 -3.91
C PRO A 116 6.23 1.60 -4.58
N LEU A 117 6.09 2.89 -4.27
CA LEU A 117 5.08 3.75 -4.89
C LEU A 117 5.68 4.56 -6.04
N TRP A 118 6.74 5.30 -5.74
CA TRP A 118 7.55 6.03 -6.71
C TRP A 118 8.95 6.27 -6.13
N LYS A 119 9.90 6.61 -7.00
CA LYS A 119 11.23 7.09 -6.61
C LYS A 119 11.44 8.52 -7.06
N ASP A 120 12.20 9.28 -6.28
CA ASP A 120 12.83 10.53 -6.71
C ASP A 120 14.35 10.39 -6.55
N ASP A 121 15.11 11.45 -6.88
CA ASP A 121 16.58 11.40 -6.87
C ASP A 121 17.16 11.18 -5.45
N SER A 122 16.36 11.43 -4.41
CA SER A 122 16.79 11.40 -3.01
C SER A 122 16.33 10.14 -2.26
N ALA A 123 15.19 9.57 -2.62
CA ALA A 123 14.56 8.50 -1.85
C ALA A 123 13.55 7.66 -2.66
N LEU A 124 13.37 6.43 -2.20
CA LEU A 124 12.28 5.55 -2.60
C LEU A 124 11.13 5.74 -1.61
N HIS A 125 9.96 6.10 -2.12
CA HIS A 125 8.74 6.19 -1.32
C HIS A 125 8.08 4.80 -1.30
N LEU A 126 7.91 4.26 -0.09
CA LEU A 126 7.56 2.87 0.12
C LEU A 126 6.30 2.78 0.97
N VAL A 127 5.26 2.14 0.48
CA VAL A 127 4.11 1.80 1.31
C VAL A 127 4.41 0.53 2.10
N MET A 128 4.09 0.52 3.39
CA MET A 128 4.34 -0.58 4.31
C MET A 128 3.13 -0.78 5.21
N THR A 129 2.90 -2.01 5.66
CA THR A 129 1.95 -2.26 6.75
C THR A 129 2.44 -1.68 8.06
N ASP A 130 3.74 -1.66 8.31
CA ASP A 130 4.33 -1.02 9.50
C ASP A 130 5.47 -0.05 9.10
N PRO A 131 5.18 1.25 8.95
CA PRO A 131 6.17 2.26 8.58
C PRO A 131 7.07 2.68 9.76
N LEU A 132 6.88 2.14 10.96
CA LEU A 132 7.70 2.42 12.14
C LEU A 132 8.75 1.34 12.42
N ALA A 133 8.72 0.23 11.68
CA ALA A 133 9.67 -0.86 11.80
C ALA A 133 11.07 -0.43 11.31
N GLN A 134 11.83 0.27 12.17
CA GLN A 134 13.14 0.83 11.82
C GLN A 134 14.15 -0.23 11.35
N GLU A 135 14.08 -1.44 11.92
CA GLU A 135 14.91 -2.57 11.49
C GLU A 135 14.59 -3.01 10.06
N ALA A 136 13.30 -3.07 9.71
CA ALA A 136 12.85 -3.37 8.34
C ALA A 136 13.31 -2.28 7.37
N ILE A 137 13.12 -1.01 7.74
CA ILE A 137 13.54 0.13 6.94
C ILE A 137 15.05 0.11 6.70
N ALA A 138 15.85 -0.13 7.75
CA ALA A 138 17.30 -0.21 7.63
C ALA A 138 17.77 -1.35 6.71
N GLU A 139 17.16 -2.54 6.81
CA GLU A 139 17.49 -3.68 5.94
C GLU A 139 17.15 -3.38 4.47
N ILE A 140 15.99 -2.76 4.23
CA ILE A 140 15.56 -2.36 2.89
C ILE A 140 16.49 -1.27 2.32
N GLU A 141 16.84 -0.24 3.11
CA GLU A 141 17.79 0.81 2.72
C GLU A 141 19.16 0.22 2.33
N GLN A 142 19.66 -0.74 3.11
CA GLN A 142 20.93 -1.40 2.84
C GLN A 142 20.90 -2.22 1.54
N THR A 143 19.80 -2.93 1.30
CA THR A 143 19.64 -3.79 0.12
C THR A 143 19.47 -2.95 -1.15
N ILE A 144 18.63 -1.91 -1.09
CA ILE A 144 18.28 -1.07 -2.25
C ILE A 144 19.30 0.04 -2.50
N ARG A 145 20.17 0.34 -1.53
CA ARG A 145 21.18 1.42 -1.58
C ARG A 145 20.55 2.79 -1.79
N MET A 146 19.39 3.03 -1.20
CA MET A 146 18.64 4.27 -1.31
C MET A 146 17.91 4.55 -0.01
N LYS A 147 17.68 5.83 0.31
CA LYS A 147 16.87 6.21 1.47
C LYS A 147 15.40 5.83 1.28
N ILE A 148 14.76 5.34 2.34
CA ILE A 148 13.34 4.99 2.33
C ILE A 148 12.53 6.09 2.99
N LYS A 149 11.48 6.54 2.30
CA LYS A 149 10.41 7.36 2.87
C LYS A 149 9.17 6.49 3.04
N PRO A 150 8.90 5.98 4.27
CA PRO A 150 7.83 5.04 4.49
C PRO A 150 6.47 5.74 4.52
N ALA A 151 5.44 5.03 4.06
CA ALA A 151 4.04 5.40 4.12
C ALA A 151 3.24 4.21 4.68
N LYS A 152 2.18 4.47 5.44
CA LYS A 152 1.27 3.41 5.91
C LYS A 152 0.31 3.01 4.80
N GLY A 153 0.17 1.72 4.55
CA GLY A 153 -0.91 1.16 3.72
C GLY A 153 -1.74 0.13 4.47
N LEU A 154 -2.92 -0.17 3.93
CA LEU A 154 -3.74 -1.29 4.41
C LEU A 154 -3.12 -2.62 3.98
N GLU A 155 -3.01 -3.56 4.92
CA GLU A 155 -2.43 -4.88 4.65
C GLU A 155 -3.17 -5.62 3.54
N SER A 156 -4.51 -5.58 3.54
CA SER A 156 -5.33 -6.23 2.52
C SER A 156 -5.05 -5.69 1.12
N GLU A 157 -4.86 -4.38 0.99
CA GLU A 157 -4.54 -3.72 -0.27
C GLU A 157 -3.12 -4.08 -0.73
N ILE A 158 -2.13 -4.04 0.17
CA ILE A 158 -0.75 -4.39 -0.14
C ILE A 158 -0.66 -5.85 -0.60
N ARG A 159 -1.29 -6.79 0.11
CA ARG A 159 -1.33 -8.21 -0.27
C ARG A 159 -1.95 -8.41 -1.65
N THR A 160 -3.09 -7.77 -1.91
CA THR A 160 -3.76 -7.84 -3.23
C THR A 160 -2.82 -7.37 -4.35
N MET A 161 -2.06 -6.30 -4.12
CA MET A 161 -1.10 -5.78 -5.11
C MET A 161 0.15 -6.65 -5.25
N LEU A 162 0.68 -7.20 -4.15
CA LEU A 162 1.77 -8.17 -4.18
C LEU A 162 1.38 -9.39 -5.02
N ASP A 163 0.21 -9.96 -4.79
CA ASP A 163 -0.32 -11.08 -5.57
C ASP A 163 -0.50 -10.69 -7.04
N LYS A 164 -0.93 -9.46 -7.31
CA LYS A 164 -1.15 -9.01 -8.69
C LYS A 164 0.16 -8.80 -9.47
N PHE A 165 1.18 -8.23 -8.84
CA PHE A 165 2.38 -7.75 -9.53
C PHE A 165 3.63 -8.59 -9.34
N LEU A 166 3.75 -9.31 -8.23
CA LEU A 166 4.98 -9.99 -7.79
C LEU A 166 4.80 -11.51 -7.66
N ASP A 167 3.74 -12.07 -8.25
CA ASP A 167 3.60 -13.52 -8.37
C ASP A 167 4.33 -14.02 -9.61
N PRO A 168 5.50 -14.67 -9.46
CA PRO A 168 6.36 -15.03 -10.59
C PRO A 168 5.71 -16.10 -11.48
N GLU A 169 4.93 -17.01 -10.87
CA GLU A 169 4.34 -18.17 -11.54
C GLU A 169 3.30 -17.82 -12.60
N LEU A 170 2.70 -16.62 -12.58
CA LEU A 170 1.67 -16.20 -13.53
C LEU A 170 2.15 -15.13 -14.50
N ASN A 171 3.16 -14.34 -14.12
CA ASN A 171 3.60 -13.22 -14.93
C ASN A 171 4.48 -13.64 -16.13
N ASP A 172 5.26 -14.72 -16.00
CA ASP A 172 6.13 -15.23 -17.06
C ASP A 172 5.46 -16.30 -17.95
N LEU A 173 4.21 -16.65 -17.66
CA LEU A 173 3.47 -17.63 -18.45
C LEU A 173 3.07 -17.05 -19.81
N THR A 174 3.35 -17.83 -20.85
CA THR A 174 2.74 -17.67 -22.17
C THR A 174 1.23 -17.84 -22.09
N LEU A 175 0.51 -17.36 -23.11
CA LEU A 175 -0.95 -17.54 -23.20
C LEU A 175 -1.35 -19.01 -23.10
N GLU A 176 -0.59 -19.91 -23.73
CA GLU A 176 -0.84 -21.36 -23.67
C GLU A 176 -0.69 -21.91 -22.23
N GLN A 177 0.31 -21.45 -21.49
CA GLN A 177 0.52 -21.85 -20.10
C GLN A 177 -0.54 -21.27 -19.15
N LEU A 178 -1.00 -20.03 -19.37
CA LEU A 178 -2.13 -19.45 -18.64
C LEU A 178 -3.41 -20.26 -18.84
N VAL A 179 -3.68 -20.68 -20.08
CA VAL A 179 -4.84 -21.52 -20.41
C VAL A 179 -4.75 -22.89 -19.74
N ASN A 180 -3.57 -23.51 -19.73
CA ASN A 180 -3.37 -24.78 -19.02
C ASN A 180 -3.57 -24.65 -17.52
N GLN A 181 -3.11 -23.55 -16.92
CA GLN A 181 -3.37 -23.27 -15.51
C GLN A 181 -4.85 -23.04 -15.23
N MET A 182 -5.63 -22.41 -16.13
CA MET A 182 -7.09 -22.31 -15.97
C MET A 182 -7.77 -23.67 -15.91
N LEU A 183 -7.33 -24.63 -16.73
CA LEU A 183 -7.90 -25.98 -16.78
C LEU A 183 -7.66 -26.77 -15.49
N LEU A 184 -6.62 -26.40 -14.74
CA LEU A 184 -6.20 -27.05 -13.50
C LEU A 184 -6.54 -26.22 -12.25
N ALA A 185 -7.02 -24.99 -12.40
CA ALA A 185 -7.23 -24.05 -11.31
C ALA A 185 -8.58 -24.26 -10.60
N GLU A 186 -8.58 -24.10 -9.28
CA GLU A 186 -9.81 -23.99 -8.52
C GLU A 186 -10.63 -22.75 -8.92
N PRO A 187 -11.98 -22.78 -8.79
CA PRO A 187 -12.86 -21.69 -9.23
C PRO A 187 -12.50 -20.30 -8.67
N ARG A 188 -11.90 -20.25 -7.48
CA ARG A 188 -11.48 -18.99 -6.83
C ARG A 188 -10.30 -18.32 -7.53
N ASN A 189 -9.46 -19.10 -8.21
CA ASN A 189 -8.29 -18.60 -8.94
C ASN A 189 -8.62 -18.30 -10.42
N LEU A 190 -9.76 -18.81 -10.91
CA LEU A 190 -10.18 -18.66 -12.32
C LEU A 190 -10.33 -17.19 -12.74
N HIS A 191 -10.89 -16.35 -11.86
CA HIS A 191 -11.09 -14.92 -12.12
C HIS A 191 -9.77 -14.20 -12.44
N ARG A 192 -8.70 -14.57 -11.73
CA ARG A 192 -7.38 -13.93 -11.83
C ARG A 192 -6.68 -14.34 -13.13
N ILE A 193 -6.76 -15.62 -13.49
CA ILE A 193 -6.16 -16.14 -14.74
C ILE A 193 -6.93 -15.62 -15.97
N LEU A 194 -8.26 -15.52 -15.89
CA LEU A 194 -9.10 -14.91 -16.94
C LEU A 194 -8.76 -13.43 -17.17
N ALA A 195 -8.53 -12.65 -16.10
CA ALA A 195 -8.17 -11.24 -16.23
C ALA A 195 -6.82 -11.07 -16.96
N LEU A 196 -5.82 -11.90 -16.62
CA LEU A 196 -4.51 -11.88 -17.27
C LEU A 196 -4.58 -12.29 -18.75
N LEU A 197 -5.41 -13.28 -19.08
CA LEU A 197 -5.64 -13.67 -20.48
C LEU A 197 -6.30 -12.56 -21.28
N LEU A 198 -7.29 -11.87 -20.73
CA LEU A 198 -7.94 -10.75 -21.42
C LEU A 198 -7.01 -9.55 -21.62
N GLU A 199 -6.09 -9.29 -20.68
CA GLU A 199 -5.11 -8.19 -20.80
C GLU A 199 -4.00 -8.52 -21.81
N ARG A 200 -3.64 -9.80 -21.97
CA ARG A 200 -2.47 -10.25 -22.76
C ARG A 200 -2.82 -10.88 -24.10
N ALA A 201 -4.05 -11.35 -24.30
CA ALA A 201 -4.44 -12.01 -25.54
C ALA A 201 -4.40 -11.01 -26.71
N PRO A 202 -3.63 -11.27 -27.77
CA PRO A 202 -3.66 -10.44 -28.96
C PRO A 202 -5.07 -10.48 -29.59
N LEU A 203 -5.50 -9.35 -30.15
CA LEU A 203 -6.82 -9.19 -30.78
C LEU A 203 -7.14 -10.30 -31.80
N GLU A 204 -6.13 -10.82 -32.49
CA GLU A 204 -6.23 -11.90 -33.47
C GLU A 204 -6.71 -13.24 -32.88
N LYS A 205 -6.60 -13.42 -31.56
CA LYS A 205 -7.08 -14.61 -30.84
C LYS A 205 -8.54 -14.47 -30.41
N VAL A 206 -9.16 -13.30 -30.60
CA VAL A 206 -10.59 -13.10 -30.30
C VAL A 206 -11.42 -13.62 -31.46
N ALA A 207 -12.01 -14.80 -31.26
CA ALA A 207 -12.88 -15.46 -32.24
C ALA A 207 -14.27 -14.82 -32.32
N GLY A 208 -14.70 -14.16 -31.24
CA GLY A 208 -15.98 -13.46 -31.20
C GLY A 208 -16.18 -12.66 -29.94
N ALA A 209 -16.96 -11.58 -30.06
CA ALA A 209 -17.41 -10.78 -28.93
C ALA A 209 -18.91 -10.50 -29.11
N ALA A 210 -19.70 -10.82 -28.10
CA ALA A 210 -21.13 -10.55 -28.10
C ALA A 210 -21.54 -9.88 -26.80
N LEU A 211 -22.36 -8.84 -26.90
CA LEU A 211 -22.97 -8.20 -25.74
C LEU A 211 -24.37 -8.79 -25.53
N SER A 212 -24.68 -9.16 -24.29
CA SER A 212 -26.06 -9.50 -23.94
C SER A 212 -26.95 -8.27 -24.05
N PRO A 213 -28.26 -8.43 -24.27
CA PRO A 213 -29.20 -7.35 -24.03
C PRO A 213 -29.01 -6.77 -22.62
N PRO A 214 -29.16 -5.45 -22.43
CA PRO A 214 -29.01 -4.83 -21.12
C PRO A 214 -30.13 -5.29 -20.17
N GLU A 215 -29.75 -5.81 -19.01
CA GLU A 215 -30.66 -6.17 -17.91
C GLU A 215 -30.29 -5.36 -16.67
N ASN A 216 -31.25 -4.62 -16.10
CA ASN A 216 -31.05 -3.79 -14.89
C ASN A 216 -29.84 -2.85 -14.96
N GLY A 217 -29.61 -2.22 -16.12
CA GLY A 217 -28.47 -1.31 -16.33
C GLY A 217 -27.11 -2.01 -16.41
N ARG A 218 -27.07 -3.34 -16.52
CA ARG A 218 -25.86 -4.13 -16.70
C ARG A 218 -25.93 -4.88 -18.03
N CYS A 219 -24.78 -5.01 -18.67
CA CYS A 219 -24.62 -5.76 -19.91
C CYS A 219 -23.48 -6.78 -19.72
N ARG A 220 -23.64 -7.99 -20.21
CA ARG A 220 -22.59 -9.03 -20.16
C ARG A 220 -21.83 -9.03 -21.48
N LEU A 221 -20.51 -8.93 -21.41
CA LEU A 221 -19.64 -9.13 -22.56
C LEU A 221 -19.20 -10.60 -22.58
N ASN A 222 -19.66 -11.34 -23.58
CA ASN A 222 -19.26 -12.71 -23.87
C ASN A 222 -18.10 -12.66 -24.88
N LEU A 223 -16.94 -13.17 -24.49
CA LEU A 223 -15.75 -13.25 -25.33
C LEU A 223 -15.46 -14.71 -25.65
N SER A 224 -15.27 -15.01 -26.93
CA SER A 224 -14.79 -16.29 -27.43
C SER A 224 -13.34 -16.10 -27.89
N LEU A 225 -12.45 -16.95 -27.37
CA LEU A 225 -11.03 -16.93 -27.70
C LEU A 225 -10.66 -18.22 -28.43
N ASP A 226 -10.05 -18.10 -29.61
CA ASP A 226 -9.50 -19.24 -30.36
C ASP A 226 -8.06 -19.51 -29.90
N LEU A 227 -7.97 -20.40 -28.93
CA LEU A 227 -6.72 -20.78 -28.28
C LEU A 227 -6.33 -22.18 -28.78
N LYS A 228 -5.10 -22.31 -29.27
CA LYS A 228 -4.56 -23.62 -29.65
C LYS A 228 -4.08 -24.30 -28.37
N LEU A 229 -4.76 -25.38 -27.98
CA LEU A 229 -4.37 -26.17 -26.82
C LEU A 229 -3.24 -27.12 -27.22
N PRO A 230 -2.26 -27.38 -26.34
CA PRO A 230 -1.28 -28.44 -26.58
C PRO A 230 -1.97 -29.80 -26.60
N ASP A 231 -1.45 -30.72 -27.42
CA ASP A 231 -1.93 -32.09 -27.44
C ASP A 231 -1.76 -32.73 -26.06
N LYS A 232 -2.82 -33.35 -25.55
CA LYS A 232 -2.76 -34.10 -24.29
C LYS A 232 -1.81 -35.29 -24.48
N MET A 233 -0.73 -35.33 -23.69
CA MET A 233 0.03 -36.56 -23.44
C MET A 233 -0.75 -37.49 -22.52
#